data_AF-A0A381XR82-F1
#
_entry.id   AF-A0A381XR82-F1
#
_cell.length_a   1.000
_cell.length_b   1.000
_cell.length_c   1.000
_cell.angle_alpha   90.00
_cell.angle_beta   90.00
_cell.angle_gamma   90.00
#
_symmetry.space_group_name_H-M   'P 1'
#
loop_
_entity.id
_entity.type
_entity.pdbx_description
1 polymer ?
#
loop_
_entity_poly.entity_id
_entity_poly.type
_entity_poly.pdbx_seq_one_letter_code
_entity_poly.pdbx_strand_id
1 'polypeptide(L)'
;MKKLLISTLIFSIFLSIAMGQVKPRRFSKQWKMDGPEKSWNTVEHESFFQWRDKLRARRAMTNDEILRRQKAILNGNKITTEIWNYGSISSPGNRVTDIVWEGLGYGYEFGPFIGAEIIIPANSHQDAYIKKDSSGNPILDADGNPIWAAKVISDGLVSLGGEISPDGKSFWGWEPLTYNEKGVPYGDPNSPRIPTSNDMDRDGDGKPDSWPEGWYNANLKRYVWPGALRQGSSNADLESFFVVDDRSNQEFKYYPFSNDS
;
A
#
# COMPACT_ATOMS: atom_id res chain seq x y z
N MET A 1 35.05 32.06 38.46
CA MET A 1 34.32 30.78 38.28
C MET A 1 32.90 30.97 37.73
N LYS A 2 32.02 31.82 38.30
CA LYS A 2 30.65 32.04 37.78
C LYS A 2 30.57 32.55 36.31
N LYS A 3 31.47 33.44 35.88
CA LYS A 3 31.50 33.94 34.49
C LYS A 3 31.90 32.86 33.45
N LEU A 4 32.71 31.87 33.86
CA LEU A 4 33.16 30.79 32.98
C LEU A 4 32.06 29.73 32.80
N LEU A 5 31.26 29.46 33.85
CA LEU A 5 30.09 28.58 33.78
C LEU A 5 28.97 29.16 32.91
N ILE A 6 28.74 30.47 32.95
CA ILE A 6 27.71 31.12 32.11
C ILE A 6 28.10 31.09 30.62
N SER A 7 29.39 31.31 30.33
CA SER A 7 29.91 31.22 28.96
C SER A 7 29.82 29.80 28.38
N THR A 8 30.10 28.77 29.17
CA THR A 8 29.96 27.37 28.73
C THR A 8 28.50 26.97 28.55
N LEU A 9 27.58 27.41 29.43
CA LEU A 9 26.15 27.12 29.31
C LEU A 9 25.52 27.78 28.07
N ILE A 10 25.90 29.03 27.75
CA ILE A 10 25.45 29.73 26.55
C ILE A 10 26.00 29.06 25.29
N PHE A 11 27.25 28.62 25.29
CA PHE A 11 27.85 27.92 24.15
C PHE A 11 27.18 26.56 23.90
N SER A 12 26.81 25.82 24.96
CA SER A 12 26.03 24.58 24.82
C SER A 12 24.61 24.82 24.31
N ILE A 13 23.97 25.93 24.65
CA ILE A 13 22.65 26.31 24.12
C ILE A 13 22.74 26.70 22.63
N PHE A 14 23.78 27.43 22.22
CA PHE A 14 24.01 27.73 20.80
C PHE A 14 24.35 26.49 19.97
N LEU A 15 25.10 25.51 20.53
CA LEU A 15 25.40 24.26 19.83
C LEU A 15 24.17 23.37 19.66
N SER A 16 23.23 23.40 20.62
CA SER A 16 21.97 22.65 20.54
C SER A 16 20.94 23.32 19.63
N ILE A 17 20.96 24.64 19.48
CA ILE A 17 20.16 25.37 18.47
C ILE A 17 20.72 25.15 17.05
N ALA A 18 22.04 25.00 16.90
CA ALA A 18 22.68 24.69 15.61
C ALA A 18 22.45 23.26 15.13
N MET A 19 21.99 22.35 16.01
CA MET A 19 21.47 21.03 15.65
C MET A 19 19.97 21.04 15.35
N GLY A 20 19.37 22.22 15.14
CA GLY A 20 18.05 22.30 14.51
C GLY A 20 18.10 21.53 13.18
N GLN A 21 17.28 20.48 13.06
CA GLN A 21 17.28 19.58 11.91
C GLN A 21 17.25 20.40 10.62
N VAL A 22 18.35 20.37 9.87
CA VAL A 22 18.44 21.02 8.57
C VAL A 22 17.40 20.33 7.69
N LYS A 23 16.31 21.04 7.38
CA LYS A 23 15.29 20.51 6.48
C LYS A 23 15.95 20.08 5.18
N PRO A 24 15.61 18.90 4.64
CA PRO A 24 16.20 18.43 3.41
C PRO A 24 15.92 19.43 2.29
N ARG A 25 16.85 19.54 1.34
CA ARG A 25 16.65 20.37 0.15
C ARG A 25 15.39 19.91 -0.58
N ARG A 26 14.51 20.84 -0.96
CA ARG A 26 13.29 20.56 -1.75
C ARG A 26 13.60 19.66 -2.94
N PHE A 27 12.73 18.67 -3.17
CA PHE A 27 12.82 17.66 -4.24
C PHE A 27 14.03 16.73 -4.18
N SER A 28 14.89 16.84 -3.17
CA SER A 28 15.98 15.88 -2.95
C SER A 28 15.44 14.48 -2.62
N LYS A 29 16.31 13.47 -2.69
CA LYS A 29 15.96 12.11 -2.26
C LYS A 29 15.45 12.09 -0.82
N GLN A 30 16.15 12.76 0.10
CA GLN A 30 15.74 12.81 1.52
C GLN A 30 14.38 13.49 1.69
N TRP A 31 14.13 14.61 1.00
CA TRP A 31 12.84 15.30 1.04
C TRP A 31 11.68 14.41 0.55
N LYS A 32 11.94 13.54 -0.44
CA LYS A 32 10.95 12.57 -0.92
C LYS A 32 10.77 11.41 0.05
N MET A 33 11.83 10.99 0.74
CA MET A 33 11.76 9.93 1.76
C MET A 33 11.04 10.39 3.03
N ASP A 34 11.21 11.66 3.41
CA ASP A 34 10.54 12.24 4.59
C ASP A 34 9.02 12.41 4.38
N GLY A 35 8.57 12.32 3.12
CA GLY A 35 7.16 12.35 2.75
C GLY A 35 6.53 13.75 2.75
N PRO A 36 5.29 13.86 2.24
CA PRO A 36 4.51 15.10 2.18
C PRO A 36 4.17 15.69 3.55
N GLU A 37 4.49 16.98 3.72
CA GLU A 37 4.11 17.76 4.90
C GLU A 37 2.84 18.59 4.64
N LYS A 38 2.02 18.80 5.68
CA LYS A 38 0.82 19.67 5.60
C LYS A 38 1.10 21.09 5.11
N SER A 39 2.32 21.60 5.31
CA SER A 39 2.74 22.93 4.88
C SER A 39 3.17 23.02 3.41
N TRP A 40 3.23 21.91 2.69
CA TRP A 40 3.62 21.91 1.28
C TRP A 40 2.57 22.60 0.40
N ASN A 41 3.04 23.32 -0.60
CA ASN A 41 2.18 23.89 -1.62
C ASN A 41 1.75 22.85 -2.67
N THR A 42 0.90 23.25 -3.61
CA THR A 42 0.37 22.36 -4.66
C THR A 42 1.47 21.73 -5.52
N VAL A 43 2.48 22.50 -5.93
CA VAL A 43 3.58 22.02 -6.77
C VAL A 43 4.43 20.98 -6.05
N GLU A 44 4.65 21.17 -4.75
CA GLU A 44 5.37 20.22 -3.90
C GLU A 44 4.61 18.90 -3.80
N HIS A 45 3.31 18.93 -3.51
CA HIS A 45 2.46 17.74 -3.50
C HIS A 45 2.44 17.03 -4.85
N GLU A 46 2.18 17.76 -5.95
CA GLU A 46 2.15 17.20 -7.31
C GLU A 46 3.48 16.54 -7.68
N SER A 47 4.61 17.19 -7.38
CA SER A 47 5.94 16.65 -7.67
C SER A 47 6.22 15.36 -6.91
N PHE A 48 5.79 15.26 -5.65
CA PHE A 48 5.92 14.04 -4.86
C PHE A 48 5.05 12.91 -5.41
N PHE A 49 3.76 13.17 -5.66
CA PHE A 49 2.85 12.15 -6.18
C PHE A 49 3.26 11.67 -7.57
N GLN A 50 3.69 12.56 -8.46
CA GLN A 50 4.24 12.16 -9.77
C GLN A 50 5.49 11.28 -9.64
N TRP A 51 6.37 11.57 -8.68
CA TRP A 51 7.54 10.73 -8.43
C TRP A 51 7.16 9.35 -7.88
N ARG A 52 6.28 9.30 -6.89
CA ARG A 52 5.75 8.06 -6.30
C ARG A 52 5.09 7.19 -7.36
N ASP A 53 4.20 7.77 -8.16
CA ASP A 53 3.43 7.05 -9.16
C ASP A 53 4.34 6.53 -10.29
N LYS A 54 5.39 7.27 -10.65
CA LYS A 54 6.44 6.80 -11.58
C LYS A 54 7.20 5.59 -11.04
N LEU A 55 7.53 5.55 -9.75
CA LEU A 55 8.21 4.41 -9.15
C LEU A 55 7.31 3.17 -9.16
N ARG A 56 6.04 3.32 -8.76
CA ARG A 56 5.04 2.25 -8.77
C ARG A 56 4.78 1.73 -10.19
N ALA A 57 4.59 2.63 -11.16
CA ALA A 57 4.38 2.27 -12.56
C ALA A 57 5.58 1.52 -13.14
N ARG A 58 6.80 1.99 -12.88
CA ARG A 58 8.02 1.28 -13.30
C ARG A 58 8.07 -0.13 -12.73
N ARG A 59 7.68 -0.30 -11.47
CA ARG A 59 7.69 -1.62 -10.81
C ARG A 59 6.72 -2.60 -11.47
N ALA A 60 5.49 -2.18 -11.73
CA ALA A 60 4.49 -2.98 -12.46
C ALA A 60 4.92 -3.29 -13.92
N MET A 61 5.77 -2.46 -14.54
CA MET A 61 6.36 -2.75 -15.85
C MET A 61 7.50 -3.78 -15.79
N THR A 62 8.19 -3.90 -14.66
CA THR A 62 9.36 -4.78 -14.50
C THR A 62 9.04 -6.12 -13.85
N ASN A 63 7.90 -6.22 -13.16
CA ASN A 63 7.43 -7.44 -12.50
C ASN A 63 6.01 -7.72 -12.99
N ASP A 64 5.86 -8.79 -13.75
CA ASP A 64 4.61 -9.23 -14.37
C ASP A 64 3.59 -9.78 -13.37
N GLU A 65 4.02 -10.14 -12.16
CA GLU A 65 3.14 -10.53 -11.06
C GLU A 65 2.44 -9.32 -10.40
N ILE A 66 2.97 -8.11 -10.59
CA ILE A 66 2.43 -6.87 -10.02
C ILE A 66 1.60 -6.14 -11.06
N LEU A 67 0.31 -5.98 -10.79
CA LEU A 67 -0.59 -5.21 -11.63
C LEU A 67 -0.33 -3.71 -11.42
N ARG A 68 -0.67 -2.88 -12.41
CA ARG A 68 -0.65 -1.44 -12.19
C ARG A 68 -1.70 -1.05 -11.15
N ARG A 69 -1.45 0.04 -10.42
CA ARG A 69 -2.45 0.60 -9.49
C ARG A 69 -3.67 1.09 -10.30
N GLN A 70 -4.84 0.61 -9.93
CA GLN A 70 -6.12 0.91 -10.59
C GLN A 70 -7.11 1.40 -9.53
N LYS A 71 -8.14 2.09 -10.00
CA LYS A 71 -9.21 2.57 -9.13
C LYS A 71 -10.59 2.33 -9.75
N ALA A 72 -11.59 2.18 -8.91
CA ALA A 72 -12.99 2.14 -9.33
C ALA A 72 -13.81 3.07 -8.44
N ILE A 73 -14.87 3.65 -9.01
CA ILE A 73 -15.88 4.39 -8.27
C ILE A 73 -17.08 3.47 -8.16
N LEU A 74 -17.44 3.11 -6.94
CA LEU A 74 -18.63 2.32 -6.66
C LEU A 74 -19.74 3.26 -6.17
N ASN A 75 -20.87 3.25 -6.85
CA ASN A 75 -22.06 4.03 -6.53
C ASN A 75 -23.28 3.10 -6.35
N GLY A 76 -23.53 2.68 -5.12
CA GLY A 76 -24.62 1.77 -4.76
C GLY A 76 -25.32 2.22 -3.49
N ASN A 77 -26.65 2.01 -3.40
CA ASN A 77 -27.44 2.31 -2.19
C ASN A 77 -27.20 3.72 -1.62
N LYS A 78 -27.11 4.73 -2.50
CA LYS A 78 -26.87 6.16 -2.17
C LYS A 78 -25.50 6.44 -1.53
N ILE A 79 -24.58 5.49 -1.58
CA ILE A 79 -23.19 5.63 -1.18
C ILE A 79 -22.35 5.62 -2.46
N THR A 80 -21.56 6.67 -2.64
CA THR A 80 -20.46 6.69 -3.62
C THR A 80 -19.16 6.48 -2.86
N THR A 81 -18.24 5.67 -3.38
CA THR A 81 -16.90 5.49 -2.82
C THR A 81 -15.88 5.21 -3.91
N GLU A 82 -14.67 5.73 -3.76
CA GLU A 82 -13.53 5.37 -4.58
C GLU A 82 -12.77 4.23 -3.89
N ILE A 83 -12.48 3.16 -4.61
CA ILE A 83 -11.65 2.06 -4.12
C ILE A 83 -10.42 1.91 -5.00
N TRP A 84 -9.35 1.43 -4.39
CA TRP A 84 -8.06 1.21 -5.03
C TRP A 84 -7.69 -0.26 -4.95
N ASN A 85 -7.09 -0.81 -6.01
CA ASN A 85 -6.77 -2.24 -6.10
C ASN A 85 -5.65 -2.69 -5.15
N TYR A 86 -5.32 -1.87 -4.15
CA TYR A 86 -4.32 -2.13 -3.16
C TYR A 86 -4.83 -1.94 -1.73
N GLY A 87 -6.14 -1.95 -1.52
CA GLY A 87 -6.75 -2.01 -0.19
C GLY A 87 -7.30 -0.69 0.32
N SER A 88 -6.93 0.46 -0.25
CA SER A 88 -7.52 1.74 0.15
C SER A 88 -8.95 1.85 -0.36
N ILE A 89 -9.82 2.25 0.56
CA ILE A 89 -11.16 2.75 0.31
C ILE A 89 -11.09 4.24 0.67
N SER A 90 -11.59 5.10 -0.22
CA SER A 90 -11.38 6.55 -0.18
C SER A 90 -9.92 6.99 -0.45
N SER A 91 -9.73 8.28 -0.76
CA SER A 91 -8.40 8.89 -0.89
C SER A 91 -8.32 10.29 -0.25
N PRO A 92 -7.15 10.67 0.30
CA PRO A 92 -7.00 11.96 0.97
C PRO A 92 -7.33 13.14 0.07
N GLY A 93 -8.18 14.04 0.57
CA GLY A 93 -8.52 15.28 -0.14
C GLY A 93 -9.48 15.12 -1.32
N ASN A 94 -9.94 13.90 -1.62
CA ASN A 94 -11.02 13.69 -2.56
C ASN A 94 -12.36 14.07 -1.90
N ARG A 95 -13.06 15.05 -2.47
CA ARG A 95 -14.37 15.51 -1.97
C ARG A 95 -15.53 15.19 -2.90
N VAL A 96 -15.25 14.53 -4.04
CA VAL A 96 -16.21 14.38 -5.14
C VAL A 96 -16.63 12.92 -5.30
N THR A 97 -15.68 12.00 -5.30
CA THR A 97 -15.94 10.56 -5.51
C THR A 97 -15.62 9.73 -4.28
N ASP A 98 -15.41 10.41 -3.16
CA ASP A 98 -15.11 9.79 -1.89
C ASP A 98 -16.38 9.26 -1.22
N ILE A 99 -16.26 8.62 -0.04
CA ILE A 99 -17.40 8.13 0.72
C ILE A 99 -18.34 9.28 1.02
N VAL A 100 -19.38 9.34 0.20
CA VAL A 100 -20.43 10.35 0.20
C VAL A 100 -21.74 9.59 0.29
N TRP A 101 -22.48 9.83 1.36
CA TRP A 101 -23.81 9.27 1.56
C TRP A 101 -24.84 10.36 1.33
N GLU A 102 -25.66 10.29 0.27
CA GLU A 102 -26.69 11.31 -0.02
C GLU A 102 -26.16 12.76 -0.08
N GLY A 103 -24.92 12.94 -0.56
CA GLY A 103 -24.28 14.27 -0.57
C GLY A 103 -23.73 14.73 0.79
N LEU A 104 -23.87 13.92 1.85
CA LEU A 104 -23.16 14.11 3.12
C LEU A 104 -21.68 13.83 2.89
N GLY A 105 -20.86 14.73 3.44
CA GLY A 105 -19.46 14.90 3.06
C GLY A 105 -18.53 13.73 3.36
N TYR A 106 -17.25 14.03 3.25
CA TYR A 106 -16.12 13.11 3.32
C TYR A 106 -16.15 12.12 4.51
N GLY A 107 -16.23 10.81 4.19
CA GLY A 107 -16.23 9.71 5.15
C GLY A 107 -14.87 9.21 5.66
N TYR A 108 -13.79 9.95 5.36
CA TYR A 108 -12.38 9.58 5.65
C TYR A 108 -11.88 8.31 4.93
N GLU A 109 -10.57 8.15 4.91
CA GLU A 109 -9.89 6.99 4.35
C GLU A 109 -9.96 5.81 5.31
N PHE A 110 -10.25 4.63 4.79
CA PHE A 110 -10.07 3.39 5.51
C PHE A 110 -9.68 2.27 4.58
N GLY A 111 -9.23 1.17 5.16
CA GLY A 111 -8.79 0.01 4.43
C GLY A 111 -8.50 -1.10 5.43
N PRO A 112 -8.38 -2.34 4.97
CA PRO A 112 -7.93 -3.39 5.84
C PRO A 112 -6.44 -3.21 6.12
N PHE A 113 -6.01 -3.65 7.30
CA PHE A 113 -4.60 -3.83 7.64
C PHE A 113 -4.43 -5.24 8.16
N ILE A 114 -3.24 -5.80 7.96
CA ILE A 114 -2.87 -7.12 8.48
C ILE A 114 -1.75 -6.90 9.50
N GLY A 115 -1.95 -7.46 10.69
CA GLY A 115 -0.95 -7.49 11.75
C GLY A 115 -0.48 -8.92 11.99
N ALA A 116 0.83 -9.15 12.06
CA ALA A 116 1.40 -10.46 12.35
C ALA A 116 2.62 -10.37 13.27
N GLU A 117 2.95 -11.48 13.92
CA GLU A 117 4.23 -11.66 14.59
C GLU A 117 5.06 -12.65 13.75
N ILE A 118 6.19 -12.18 13.24
CA ILE A 118 7.05 -12.94 12.32
C ILE A 118 8.41 -13.20 12.96
N ILE A 119 9.02 -14.32 12.60
CA ILE A 119 10.39 -14.65 13.00
C ILE A 119 11.36 -13.96 12.06
N ILE A 120 12.35 -13.28 12.63
CA ILE A 120 13.35 -12.52 11.88
C ILE A 120 14.76 -12.79 12.42
N PRO A 121 15.82 -12.53 11.63
CA PRO A 121 17.18 -12.63 12.13
C PRO A 121 17.45 -11.65 13.29
N ALA A 122 18.35 -12.03 14.19
CA ALA A 122 18.76 -11.17 15.30
C ALA A 122 19.26 -9.81 14.80
N ASN A 123 18.79 -8.73 15.42
CA ASN A 123 19.13 -7.34 15.07
C ASN A 123 18.87 -6.94 13.60
N SER A 124 17.96 -7.62 12.88
CA SER A 124 17.65 -7.26 11.49
C SER A 124 16.74 -6.05 11.34
N HIS A 125 16.04 -5.64 12.40
CA HIS A 125 15.12 -4.50 12.42
C HIS A 125 15.15 -3.81 13.79
N GLN A 126 14.78 -2.53 13.86
CA GLN A 126 14.69 -1.79 15.13
C GLN A 126 13.62 -2.35 16.08
N ASP A 127 12.57 -2.95 15.51
CA ASP A 127 11.46 -3.56 16.26
C ASP A 127 11.70 -5.03 16.59
N ALA A 128 12.91 -5.54 16.35
CA ALA A 128 13.26 -6.91 16.66
C ALA A 128 13.37 -7.11 18.18
N TYR A 129 12.72 -8.16 18.70
CA TYR A 129 12.77 -8.53 20.11
C TYR A 129 12.88 -10.04 20.30
N ILE A 130 13.37 -10.46 21.46
CA ILE A 130 13.46 -11.87 21.85
C ILE A 130 12.06 -12.37 22.23
N LYS A 131 11.59 -13.41 21.54
CA LYS A 131 10.30 -14.04 21.81
C LYS A 131 10.35 -14.79 23.15
N LYS A 132 9.29 -14.68 23.94
CA LYS A 132 9.20 -15.26 25.29
C LYS A 132 8.02 -16.21 25.43
N ASP A 133 8.17 -17.21 26.28
CA ASP A 133 7.09 -18.11 26.69
C ASP A 133 6.13 -17.42 27.70
N SER A 134 5.10 -18.13 28.13
CA SER A 134 4.13 -17.64 29.12
C SER A 134 4.73 -17.33 30.50
N SER A 135 5.92 -17.86 30.79
CA SER A 135 6.65 -17.62 32.04
C SER A 135 7.67 -16.48 31.92
N GLY A 136 7.81 -15.88 30.73
CA GLY A 136 8.74 -14.79 30.44
C GLY A 136 10.16 -15.23 30.07
N ASN A 137 10.41 -16.53 29.88
CA ASN A 137 11.71 -17.05 29.46
C ASN A 137 11.87 -16.97 27.94
N PRO A 138 13.09 -16.73 27.41
CA PRO A 138 13.35 -16.78 25.97
C PRO A 138 12.97 -18.13 25.36
N ILE A 139 12.26 -18.10 24.24
CA ILE A 139 12.07 -19.30 23.41
C ILE A 139 13.34 -19.51 22.61
N LEU A 140 13.88 -20.72 22.64
CA LEU A 140 15.13 -21.08 21.97
C LEU A 140 14.86 -21.90 20.70
N ASP A 141 15.75 -21.77 19.72
CA ASP A 141 15.80 -22.63 18.54
C ASP A 141 16.48 -23.99 18.84
N ALA A 142 16.66 -24.82 17.81
CA ALA A 142 17.28 -26.14 17.94
C ALA A 142 18.75 -26.09 18.41
N ASP A 143 19.43 -24.97 18.19
CA ASP A 143 20.83 -24.75 18.57
C ASP A 143 20.96 -24.08 19.96
N GLY A 144 19.83 -23.79 20.62
CA GLY A 144 19.79 -23.14 21.93
C GLY A 144 19.90 -21.61 21.87
N ASN A 145 19.79 -21.00 20.69
CA ASN A 145 19.81 -19.54 20.55
C ASN A 145 18.41 -18.94 20.72
N PRO A 146 18.28 -17.73 21.29
CA PRO A 146 16.99 -17.07 21.38
C PRO A 146 16.37 -16.80 20.01
N ILE A 147 15.09 -17.11 19.87
CA ILE A 147 14.31 -16.76 18.68
C ILE A 147 13.96 -15.28 18.71
N TRP A 148 14.27 -14.58 17.62
CA TRP A 148 13.93 -13.17 17.42
C TRP A 148 12.66 -13.04 16.59
N ALA A 149 11.81 -12.09 16.98
CA ALA A 149 10.56 -11.79 16.31
C ALA A 149 10.36 -10.28 16.15
N ALA A 150 9.49 -9.91 15.22
CA ALA A 150 8.96 -8.55 15.08
C ALA A 150 7.43 -8.60 14.94
N LYS A 151 6.77 -7.55 15.43
CA LYS A 151 5.35 -7.32 15.17
C LYS A 151 5.24 -6.39 13.98
N VAL A 152 4.59 -6.86 12.92
CA VAL A 152 4.50 -6.19 11.64
C VAL A 152 3.06 -5.79 11.38
N ILE A 153 2.87 -4.62 10.79
CA ILE A 153 1.59 -4.12 10.31
C ILE A 153 1.78 -3.74 8.86
N SER A 154 0.92 -4.25 7.98
CA SER A 154 0.92 -3.87 6.57
C SER A 154 -0.48 -3.42 6.16
N ASP A 155 -0.53 -2.33 5.40
CA ASP A 155 -1.74 -1.79 4.79
C ASP A 155 -1.48 -1.34 3.35
N GLY A 156 -2.52 -0.86 2.70
CA GLY A 156 -2.38 -0.16 1.43
C GLY A 156 -3.29 1.07 1.34
N LEU A 157 -3.29 1.91 2.36
CA LEU A 157 -3.97 3.21 2.30
C LEU A 157 -3.32 4.12 1.25
N VAL A 158 -4.12 4.94 0.57
CA VAL A 158 -3.64 5.95 -0.41
C VAL A 158 -2.84 7.08 0.27
N SER A 159 -2.87 7.15 1.60
CA SER A 159 -2.35 8.22 2.47
C SER A 159 -0.86 8.54 2.26
N LEU A 160 -0.33 9.47 3.07
CA LEU A 160 0.90 10.29 2.91
C LEU A 160 2.24 9.53 2.70
N GLY A 161 2.20 8.26 2.32
CA GLY A 161 3.31 7.47 1.85
C GLY A 161 3.32 6.16 2.61
N GLY A 162 3.13 5.04 1.89
CA GLY A 162 3.63 3.77 2.41
C GLY A 162 5.13 3.91 2.70
N GLU A 163 5.66 3.01 3.50
CA GLU A 163 7.07 3.09 3.89
C GLU A 163 7.97 2.99 2.67
N ILE A 164 9.10 3.70 2.69
CA ILE A 164 10.00 3.80 1.54
C ILE A 164 11.29 3.06 1.88
N SER A 165 11.75 2.22 0.95
CA SER A 165 13.03 1.52 1.10
C SER A 165 14.17 2.51 1.37
N PRO A 166 15.23 2.14 2.13
CA PRO A 166 16.35 3.04 2.43
C PRO A 166 17.04 3.62 1.17
N ASP A 167 16.96 2.90 0.05
CA ASP A 167 17.50 3.35 -1.22
C ASP A 167 16.57 4.31 -2.00
N GLY A 168 15.33 4.51 -1.53
CA GLY A 168 14.33 5.43 -2.08
C GLY A 168 13.69 4.95 -3.38
N LYS A 169 13.78 3.66 -3.70
CA LYS A 169 13.31 3.13 -4.99
C LYS A 169 12.00 2.38 -4.92
N SER A 170 11.63 1.90 -3.74
CA SER A 170 10.47 1.04 -3.54
C SER A 170 9.60 1.58 -2.42
N PHE A 171 8.29 1.52 -2.62
CA PHE A 171 7.34 1.67 -1.54
C PHE A 171 6.99 0.26 -1.03
N TRP A 172 7.00 0.09 0.27
CA TRP A 172 6.50 -1.10 0.97
C TRP A 172 5.02 -0.91 1.30
N GLY A 173 4.30 -2.02 1.33
CA GLY A 173 2.85 -2.08 1.47
C GLY A 173 2.24 -3.01 0.43
N TRP A 174 0.92 -3.04 0.38
CA TRP A 174 0.23 -3.97 -0.51
C TRP A 174 0.41 -3.64 -1.99
N GLU A 175 0.70 -4.65 -2.80
CA GLU A 175 0.74 -4.61 -4.26
C GLU A 175 -0.47 -5.37 -4.84
N PRO A 176 -1.11 -4.84 -5.89
CA PRO A 176 -2.12 -5.58 -6.63
C PRO A 176 -1.48 -6.71 -7.42
N LEU A 177 -2.13 -7.88 -7.42
CA LEU A 177 -1.66 -9.04 -8.17
C LEU A 177 -2.20 -9.06 -9.59
N THR A 178 -1.35 -9.44 -10.54
CA THR A 178 -1.77 -9.60 -11.93
C THR A 178 -2.51 -10.91 -12.15
N TYR A 179 -1.98 -12.04 -11.65
CA TYR A 179 -2.49 -13.37 -11.92
C TYR A 179 -2.63 -14.22 -10.65
N ASN A 180 -3.51 -15.21 -10.68
CA ASN A 180 -3.51 -16.32 -9.73
C ASN A 180 -2.47 -17.40 -10.11
N GLU A 181 -2.33 -18.42 -9.26
CA GLU A 181 -1.40 -19.55 -9.47
C GLU A 181 -1.66 -20.34 -10.76
N LYS A 182 -2.84 -20.21 -11.37
CA LYS A 182 -3.22 -20.86 -12.63
C LYS A 182 -3.05 -19.95 -13.86
N GLY A 183 -2.45 -18.78 -13.69
CA GLY A 183 -2.28 -17.78 -14.75
C GLY A 183 -3.56 -17.04 -15.15
N VAL A 184 -4.62 -17.11 -14.33
CA VAL A 184 -5.86 -16.35 -14.58
C VAL A 184 -5.67 -14.94 -14.04
N PRO A 185 -5.88 -13.90 -14.87
CA PRO A 185 -5.71 -12.51 -14.45
C PRO A 185 -6.78 -12.07 -13.45
N TYR A 186 -6.38 -11.25 -12.49
CA TYR A 186 -7.29 -10.59 -11.54
C TYR A 186 -7.82 -9.25 -12.06
N GLY A 187 -7.13 -8.63 -13.01
CA GLY A 187 -7.56 -7.37 -13.63
C GLY A 187 -6.92 -7.18 -15.01
N ASP A 188 -7.51 -6.30 -15.82
CA ASP A 188 -6.98 -6.02 -17.15
C ASP A 188 -5.80 -5.03 -17.07
N PRO A 189 -4.58 -5.41 -17.48
CA PRO A 189 -3.41 -4.52 -17.44
C PRO A 189 -3.54 -3.29 -18.36
N ASN A 190 -4.45 -3.31 -19.34
CA ASN A 190 -4.72 -2.20 -20.25
C ASN A 190 -5.81 -1.26 -19.70
N SER A 191 -6.68 -1.74 -18.81
CA SER A 191 -7.72 -0.92 -18.17
C SER A 191 -7.17 -0.09 -17.01
N PRO A 192 -7.50 1.21 -16.89
CA PRO A 192 -7.13 2.00 -15.72
C PRO A 192 -8.07 1.73 -14.52
N ARG A 193 -9.13 0.94 -14.74
CA ARG A 193 -10.19 0.66 -13.78
C ARG A 193 -10.05 -0.74 -13.21
N ILE A 194 -10.38 -0.86 -11.93
CA ILE A 194 -10.60 -2.17 -11.30
C ILE A 194 -11.85 -2.78 -11.94
N PRO A 195 -11.89 -4.09 -12.20
CA PRO A 195 -13.11 -4.75 -12.63
C PRO A 195 -14.28 -4.47 -11.67
N THR A 196 -15.43 -4.08 -12.21
CA THR A 196 -16.69 -3.98 -11.46
C THR A 196 -17.76 -4.87 -12.07
N SER A 197 -18.66 -5.40 -11.23
CA SER A 197 -19.71 -6.35 -11.66
C SER A 197 -20.63 -5.82 -12.75
N ASN A 198 -20.75 -4.49 -12.88
CA ASN A 198 -21.65 -3.79 -13.78
C ASN A 198 -20.95 -2.97 -14.88
N ASP A 199 -19.63 -3.13 -15.09
CA ASP A 199 -18.97 -2.38 -16.15
C ASP A 199 -19.57 -2.74 -17.52
N MET A 200 -19.57 -1.76 -18.41
CA MET A 200 -20.13 -1.91 -19.74
C MET A 200 -19.03 -2.25 -20.74
N ASP A 201 -19.40 -3.04 -21.74
CA ASP A 201 -18.67 -3.18 -22.99
C ASP A 201 -19.00 -1.95 -23.86
N ARG A 202 -18.06 -1.00 -23.95
CA ARG A 202 -18.28 0.27 -24.67
C ARG A 202 -17.74 0.21 -26.10
N ASP A 203 -16.79 -0.68 -26.37
CA ASP A 203 -16.18 -0.82 -27.70
C ASP A 203 -16.81 -1.94 -28.55
N GLY A 204 -17.69 -2.74 -27.96
CA GLY A 204 -18.50 -3.75 -28.62
C GLY A 204 -17.76 -5.07 -28.87
N ASP A 205 -16.67 -5.34 -28.14
CA ASP A 205 -15.87 -6.56 -28.29
C ASP A 205 -16.47 -7.78 -27.55
N GLY A 206 -17.55 -7.58 -26.78
CA GLY A 206 -18.23 -8.57 -25.97
C GLY A 206 -17.71 -8.71 -24.54
N LYS A 207 -16.64 -7.99 -24.18
CA LYS A 207 -15.98 -7.98 -22.86
C LYS A 207 -16.29 -6.64 -22.17
N PRO A 208 -16.74 -6.64 -20.91
CA PRO A 208 -16.77 -5.39 -20.15
C PRO A 208 -15.37 -4.76 -20.10
N ASP A 209 -15.27 -3.46 -20.38
CA ASP A 209 -13.99 -2.77 -20.62
C ASP A 209 -12.97 -2.91 -19.48
N SER A 210 -13.41 -3.04 -18.22
CA SER A 210 -12.52 -3.23 -17.06
C SER A 210 -12.14 -4.68 -16.80
N TRP A 211 -12.82 -5.64 -17.41
CA TRP A 211 -12.61 -7.06 -17.15
C TRP A 211 -11.42 -7.59 -17.97
N PRO A 212 -10.64 -8.52 -17.43
CA PRO A 212 -9.57 -9.16 -18.18
C PRO A 212 -10.10 -10.27 -19.09
N GLU A 213 -9.35 -10.53 -20.18
CA GLU A 213 -9.60 -11.60 -21.15
C GLU A 213 -9.80 -12.99 -20.50
N GLY A 214 -9.03 -13.28 -19.45
CA GLY A 214 -9.05 -14.58 -18.79
C GLY A 214 -10.37 -14.93 -18.07
N TRP A 215 -11.34 -14.02 -18.03
CA TRP A 215 -12.67 -14.29 -17.46
C TRP A 215 -13.69 -14.79 -18.50
N TYR A 216 -13.26 -14.98 -19.75
CA TYR A 216 -14.08 -15.62 -20.77
C TYR A 216 -14.33 -17.10 -20.43
N ASN A 217 -15.59 -17.50 -20.39
CA ASN A 217 -15.98 -18.88 -20.20
C ASN A 217 -16.32 -19.52 -21.55
N ALA A 218 -15.47 -20.43 -22.04
CA ALA A 218 -15.64 -21.09 -23.33
C ALA A 218 -16.93 -21.94 -23.43
N ASN A 219 -17.40 -22.52 -22.33
CA ASN A 219 -18.63 -23.31 -22.31
C ASN A 219 -19.88 -22.44 -22.42
N LEU A 220 -19.89 -21.29 -21.74
CA LEU A 220 -21.00 -20.33 -21.75
C LEU A 220 -20.90 -19.32 -22.90
N LYS A 221 -19.77 -19.31 -23.62
CA LYS A 221 -19.45 -18.39 -24.71
C LYS A 221 -19.61 -16.91 -24.34
N ARG A 222 -19.28 -16.57 -23.10
CA ARG A 222 -19.40 -15.21 -22.56
C ARG A 222 -18.41 -14.99 -21.43
N TYR A 223 -18.11 -13.72 -21.16
CA TYR A 223 -17.42 -13.31 -19.94
C TYR A 223 -18.31 -13.51 -18.71
N VAL A 224 -17.70 -13.90 -17.59
CA VAL A 224 -18.45 -14.21 -16.37
C VAL A 224 -17.80 -13.58 -15.15
N TRP A 225 -18.58 -12.78 -14.41
CA TRP A 225 -18.17 -12.16 -13.16
C TRP A 225 -17.84 -13.22 -12.09
N PRO A 226 -16.66 -13.16 -11.44
CA PRO A 226 -16.28 -14.06 -10.34
C PRO A 226 -16.92 -13.62 -9.01
N GLY A 227 -18.24 -13.42 -9.00
CA GLY A 227 -18.97 -12.85 -7.86
C GLY A 227 -18.89 -13.71 -6.60
N ALA A 228 -18.84 -13.05 -5.44
CA ALA A 228 -18.57 -13.67 -4.15
C ALA A 228 -19.65 -14.68 -3.72
N LEU A 229 -20.91 -14.44 -4.10
CA LEU A 229 -22.04 -15.31 -3.75
C LEU A 229 -22.28 -16.43 -4.78
N ARG A 230 -22.19 -16.10 -6.07
CA ARG A 230 -22.34 -17.05 -7.17
C ARG A 230 -21.78 -16.46 -8.46
N GLN A 231 -20.96 -17.24 -9.16
CA GLN A 231 -20.41 -16.88 -10.46
C GLN A 231 -21.54 -16.52 -11.45
N GLY A 232 -21.45 -15.33 -12.05
CA GLY A 232 -22.40 -14.84 -13.05
C GLY A 232 -23.81 -14.51 -12.53
N SER A 233 -23.99 -14.36 -11.22
CA SER A 233 -25.27 -13.89 -10.65
C SER A 233 -25.43 -12.38 -10.81
N SER A 234 -26.63 -11.92 -11.16
CA SER A 234 -27.01 -10.51 -11.08
C SER A 234 -27.52 -10.23 -9.66
N ASN A 235 -26.63 -9.92 -8.73
CA ASN A 235 -27.05 -9.38 -7.44
C ASN A 235 -27.28 -7.86 -7.53
N ALA A 236 -28.05 -7.32 -6.59
CA ALA A 236 -28.25 -5.88 -6.43
C ALA A 236 -27.00 -5.16 -5.86
N ASP A 237 -25.95 -5.92 -5.56
CA ASP A 237 -24.73 -5.43 -4.97
C ASP A 237 -23.75 -5.00 -6.06
N LEU A 238 -23.19 -3.80 -5.89
CA LEU A 238 -22.10 -3.34 -6.73
C LEU A 238 -20.80 -3.91 -6.17
N GLU A 239 -20.19 -4.83 -6.91
CA GLU A 239 -19.00 -5.53 -6.49
C GLU A 239 -17.80 -5.09 -7.32
N SER A 240 -16.63 -5.14 -6.69
CA SER A 240 -15.34 -5.07 -7.36
C SER A 240 -14.45 -6.18 -6.85
N PHE A 241 -13.55 -6.66 -7.71
CA PHE A 241 -12.69 -7.79 -7.39
C PHE A 241 -11.26 -7.47 -7.78
N PHE A 242 -10.36 -7.69 -6.84
CA PHE A 242 -8.92 -7.58 -6.97
C PHE A 242 -8.26 -8.38 -5.85
N VAL A 243 -7.00 -8.75 -6.04
CA VAL A 243 -6.22 -9.47 -5.04
C VAL A 243 -4.94 -8.69 -4.78
N VAL A 244 -4.52 -8.68 -3.51
CA VAL A 244 -3.36 -7.95 -3.03
C VAL A 244 -2.54 -8.81 -2.09
N ASP A 245 -1.24 -8.56 -2.04
CA ASP A 245 -0.37 -9.03 -0.97
C ASP A 245 0.78 -8.04 -0.72
N ASP A 246 1.62 -8.34 0.26
CA ASP A 246 2.78 -7.55 0.63
C ASP A 246 4.09 -8.13 0.06
N ARG A 247 4.07 -8.86 -1.07
CA ARG A 247 5.27 -9.52 -1.65
C ARG A 247 6.44 -8.58 -1.94
N SER A 248 6.17 -7.29 -2.04
CA SER A 248 7.18 -6.25 -2.27
C SER A 248 7.76 -5.67 -0.99
N ASN A 249 7.19 -6.02 0.16
CA ASN A 249 7.61 -5.52 1.45
C ASN A 249 8.91 -6.18 1.87
N GLN A 250 9.97 -5.38 1.95
CA GLN A 250 11.31 -5.80 2.37
C GLN A 250 11.76 -5.04 3.62
N GLU A 251 10.82 -4.44 4.34
CA GLU A 251 11.04 -3.77 5.63
C GLU A 251 11.63 -4.76 6.65
N PHE A 252 11.03 -5.95 6.69
CA PHE A 252 11.46 -7.05 7.53
C PHE A 252 12.16 -8.10 6.67
N LYS A 253 13.26 -8.65 7.19
CA LYS A 253 13.96 -9.80 6.56
C LYS A 253 13.18 -11.09 6.79
N TYR A 254 11.97 -11.13 6.28
CA TYR A 254 11.04 -12.24 6.36
C TYR A 254 10.52 -12.56 4.97
N TYR A 255 10.71 -13.82 4.57
CA TYR A 255 10.52 -14.30 3.22
C TYR A 255 9.66 -15.57 3.33
N PRO A 256 8.33 -15.42 3.35
CA PRO A 256 7.42 -16.54 3.60
C PRO A 256 7.46 -17.58 2.47
N PHE A 257 7.86 -17.19 1.26
CA PHE A 257 8.05 -18.10 0.14
C PHE A 257 9.54 -18.32 -0.16
N SER A 258 9.89 -19.56 -0.50
CA SER A 258 11.28 -19.98 -0.76
C SER A 258 11.95 -19.28 -1.95
N ASN A 259 11.18 -18.58 -2.79
CA ASN A 259 11.64 -17.78 -3.92
C ASN A 259 11.75 -16.27 -3.62
N ASP A 260 11.44 -15.82 -2.40
CA ASP A 260 11.47 -14.40 -2.03
C ASP A 260 12.84 -13.90 -1.54
N SER A 261 13.82 -14.81 -1.36
CA SER A 261 15.16 -14.55 -0.80
C SER A 261 16.25 -14.22 -1.82
#